data_AF-A0A386HTH8-F1
#
_entry.id   AF-A0A386HTH8-F1
#
_cell.length_a   1.000
_cell.length_b   1.000
_cell.length_c   1.000
_cell.angle_alpha   90.00
_cell.angle_beta   90.00
_cell.angle_gamma   90.00
#
_symmetry.space_group_name_H-M   'P 1'
#
loop_
_entity.id
_entity.type
_entity.pdbx_description
1 polymer ?
#
loop_
_entity_poly.entity_id
_entity_poly.type
_entity_poly.pdbx_seq_one_letter_code
_entity_poly.pdbx_strand_id
1 'polypeptide(L)' 'MKNTLEDLKDEDLITKGMMTKNPIRMTPEELEAWKKERDIYVRQYLFSIGQPLVYRKDGKIIAEYADGRIEKR' A
#
# COMPACT_ATOMS: atom_id res chain seq x y z
N MET A 1 -5.35 -9.67 27.06
CA MET A 1 -6.21 -10.14 25.96
C MET A 1 -5.50 -9.76 24.66
N LYS A 2 -5.41 -10.65 23.67
CA LYS A 2 -4.85 -10.31 22.35
C LYS A 2 -5.97 -9.65 21.56
N ASN A 3 -5.92 -8.33 21.37
CA ASN A 3 -6.82 -7.68 20.41
C ASN A 3 -6.35 -8.06 19.01
N THR A 4 -7.24 -8.72 18.25
CA THR A 4 -6.98 -9.07 16.86
C THR A 4 -7.42 -7.91 15.95
N LEU A 5 -7.01 -7.95 14.68
CA LEU A 5 -7.44 -6.96 13.69
C LEU A 5 -8.97 -6.92 13.50
N GLU A 6 -9.68 -8.00 13.84
CA GLU A 6 -11.14 -8.10 13.77
C GLU A 6 -11.84 -7.27 14.85
N ASP A 7 -11.18 -7.10 15.99
CA ASP A 7 -11.69 -6.40 17.18
C ASP A 7 -11.53 -4.88 17.09
N LEU A 8 -10.75 -4.39 16.12
CA LEU A 8 -10.53 -2.96 15.90
C LEU A 8 -11.73 -2.33 15.19
N LYS A 9 -12.20 -1.19 15.71
CA LYS A 9 -13.18 -0.37 14.99
C LYS A 9 -12.50 0.38 13.86
N ASP A 10 -13.28 0.77 12.85
CA ASP A 10 -12.76 1.55 11.73
C ASP A 10 -12.17 2.89 12.23
N GLU A 11 -12.81 3.51 13.24
CA GLU A 11 -12.31 4.73 13.90
C GLU A 11 -10.89 4.56 14.49
N ASP A 12 -10.58 3.37 15.04
CA ASP A 12 -9.28 3.08 15.61
C ASP A 12 -8.20 2.90 14.53
N LEU A 13 -8.59 2.41 13.35
CA LEU A 13 -7.71 2.26 12.17
C LEU A 13 -7.43 3.58 11.46
N ILE A 14 -8.34 4.55 11.57
CA ILE A 14 -8.23 5.90 10.98
C ILE A 14 -7.16 6.77 11.68
N THR A 15 -6.54 6.29 12.76
CA THR A 15 -5.69 7.13 13.61
C THR A 15 -4.26 7.37 13.12
N LYS A 16 -3.71 6.58 12.17
CA LYS A 16 -2.31 6.75 11.69
C LYS A 16 -2.06 6.39 10.21
N GLY A 17 -3.10 6.09 9.43
CA GLY A 17 -2.96 5.70 8.02
C GLY A 17 -4.21 6.00 7.21
N MET A 18 -4.08 6.02 5.87
CA MET A 18 -5.20 6.29 4.95
C MET A 18 -6.19 5.10 4.85
N MET A 19 -6.47 4.41 5.94
CA MET A 19 -7.40 3.27 5.97
C MET A 19 -8.76 3.78 6.42
N THR A 20 -9.71 3.86 5.49
CA THR A 20 -11.08 4.33 5.72
C THR A 20 -12.02 3.23 6.22
N LYS A 21 -11.65 1.95 5.99
CA LYS A 21 -12.40 0.76 6.41
C LYS A 21 -11.41 -0.37 6.73
N ASN A 22 -11.76 -1.23 7.68
CA ASN A 22 -10.98 -2.43 7.98
C ASN A 22 -10.95 -3.38 6.76
N PRO A 23 -9.77 -3.76 6.24
CA PRO A 23 -9.65 -4.68 5.11
C PRO A 23 -10.32 -6.04 5.33
N ILE A 24 -10.46 -6.48 6.59
CA ILE A 24 -11.15 -7.73 6.92
C ILE A 24 -12.66 -7.62 6.69
N ARG A 25 -13.21 -6.40 6.77
CA ARG A 25 -14.63 -6.11 6.60
C ARG A 25 -14.96 -5.56 5.20
N MET A 26 -13.97 -5.47 4.32
CA MET A 26 -14.16 -5.10 2.92
C MET A 26 -14.71 -6.28 2.12
N THR A 27 -15.60 -6.03 1.17
CA THR A 27 -15.89 -7.01 0.13
C THR A 27 -14.64 -7.22 -0.75
N PRO A 28 -14.57 -8.32 -1.52
CA PRO A 28 -13.47 -8.52 -2.46
C PRO A 28 -13.27 -7.33 -3.43
N GLU A 29 -14.36 -6.71 -3.89
CA GLU A 29 -14.35 -5.57 -4.81
C GLU A 29 -13.82 -4.30 -4.14
N GLU A 30 -14.28 -4.01 -2.92
CA GLU A 30 -13.80 -2.88 -2.13
C GLU A 30 -12.31 -3.02 -1.81
N LEU A 31 -11.88 -4.22 -1.43
CA LEU A 31 -10.48 -4.51 -1.12
C LEU A 31 -9.58 -4.33 -2.36
N GLU A 32 -10.06 -4.76 -3.53
CA GLU A 32 -9.34 -4.60 -4.78
C GLU A 32 -9.24 -3.13 -5.22
N ALA A 33 -10.31 -2.36 -5.07
CA ALA A 33 -10.30 -0.92 -5.33
C ALA A 33 -9.32 -0.20 -4.38
N TRP A 34 -9.39 -0.50 -3.09
CA TRP A 34 -8.50 0.08 -2.09
C TRP A 34 -7.02 -0.23 -2.35
N LYS A 35 -6.70 -1.46 -2.78
CA LYS A 35 -5.32 -1.83 -3.16
C LYS A 35 -4.81 -0.99 -4.33
N LYS A 36 -5.61 -0.83 -5.38
CA LYS A 36 -5.23 -0.03 -6.57
C LYS A 36 -4.97 1.43 -6.20
N GLU A 37 -5.85 2.04 -5.40
CA GLU A 37 -5.68 3.41 -4.92
C GLU A 37 -4.42 3.54 -4.05
N ARG A 38 -4.19 2.56 -3.17
CA ARG A 38 -3.01 2.53 -2.29
C ARG A 38 -1.71 2.43 -3.09
N ASP A 39 -1.66 1.57 -4.10
CA ASP A 39 -0.45 1.38 -4.93
C ASP A 39 -0.10 2.66 -5.70
N ILE A 40 -1.11 3.34 -6.26
CA ILE A 40 -0.94 4.64 -6.93
C ILE A 40 -0.38 5.67 -5.94
N TYR A 41 -0.99 5.78 -4.76
CA TYR A 41 -0.55 6.73 -3.74
C TYR A 41 0.89 6.45 -3.29
N VAL A 42 1.22 5.20 -2.97
CA VAL A 42 2.57 4.83 -2.50
C VAL A 42 3.61 5.19 -3.55
N ARG A 43 3.35 4.86 -4.82
CA ARG A 43 4.22 5.24 -5.93
C ARG A 43 4.40 6.76 -6.02
N GLN A 44 3.30 7.52 -6.01
CA GLN A 44 3.34 8.99 -6.09
C GLN A 44 4.08 9.62 -4.91
N TYR A 45 3.86 9.11 -3.69
CA TYR A 45 4.53 9.59 -2.49
C TYR A 45 6.04 9.32 -2.55
N LEU A 46 6.45 8.10 -2.89
CA LEU A 46 7.88 7.78 -3.01
C LEU A 46 8.56 8.69 -4.04
N PHE A 47 7.92 8.90 -5.18
CA PHE A 47 8.45 9.77 -6.23
C PHE A 47 8.52 11.23 -5.80
N SER A 48 7.54 11.74 -5.05
CA SER A 48 7.54 13.13 -4.59
C SER A 48 8.65 13.43 -3.59
N ILE A 49 9.14 12.42 -2.87
CA ILE A 49 10.29 12.54 -1.95
C ILE A 49 11.62 12.06 -2.57
N GLY A 50 11.65 11.82 -3.89
CA GLY A 50 12.85 11.40 -4.62
C GLY A 50 13.30 9.96 -4.36
N GLN A 51 12.43 9.11 -3.82
CA GLN A 51 12.69 7.70 -3.56
C GLN A 51 12.14 6.81 -4.68
N PRO A 52 12.84 5.71 -5.04
CA PRO A 52 12.31 4.73 -5.98
C PRO A 52 11.26 3.82 -5.32
N LEU A 53 10.34 3.33 -6.14
CA LEU A 53 9.47 2.21 -5.78
C LEU A 53 10.26 0.90 -5.93
N VAL A 54 10.54 0.22 -4.83
CA VAL A 54 11.32 -1.03 -4.81
C VAL A 54 10.41 -2.22 -4.53
N TYR A 55 10.44 -3.22 -5.40
CA TYR A 55 9.63 -4.43 -5.27
C TYR A 55 10.32 -5.66 -5.87
N ARG A 56 9.85 -6.86 -5.50
CA ARG A 56 10.35 -8.11 -6.06
C ARG A 56 9.48 -8.56 -7.23
N LYS A 57 10.11 -8.89 -8.36
CA LYS A 57 9.44 -9.44 -9.56
C LYS A 57 10.33 -10.49 -10.20
N ASP A 58 9.77 -11.67 -10.47
CA ASP A 58 10.47 -12.80 -11.10
C ASP A 58 11.80 -13.14 -10.40
N GLY A 59 11.80 -13.13 -9.07
CA GLY A 59 12.97 -13.41 -8.23
C GLY A 59 14.01 -12.29 -8.17
N LYS A 60 13.83 -11.18 -8.91
CA LYS A 60 14.74 -10.03 -8.94
C LYS A 60 14.19 -8.86 -8.16
N ILE A 61 15.08 -7.99 -7.69
CA ILE A 61 14.70 -6.72 -7.08
C ILE A 61 14.62 -5.68 -8.20
N ILE A 62 13.47 -5.02 -8.30
CA ILE A 62 13.20 -3.96 -9.26
C ILE A 62 13.11 -2.65 -8.49
N ALA A 63 13.80 -1.61 -8.97
CA ALA A 63 13.63 -0.24 -8.52
C ALA A 63 13.10 0.60 -9.69
N GLU A 64 11.88 1.13 -9.55
CA GLU A 64 11.28 2.10 -10.46
C GLU A 64 11.50 3.52 -9.94
N TYR A 65 11.96 4.43 -10.79
CA TYR A 65 12.17 5.83 -10.47
C TYR A 65 11.10 6.72 -11.13
N ALA A 66 10.95 7.95 -10.64
CA ALA A 66 9.95 8.92 -11.10
C ALA A 66 10.10 9.31 -12.59
N ASP A 67 11.32 9.25 -13.11
CA ASP A 67 11.66 9.52 -14.52
C ASP A 67 11.39 8.32 -15.45
N GLY A 68 10.87 7.21 -14.91
CA GLY A 68 10.63 5.98 -15.65
C GLY A 68 11.85 5.06 -15.78
N ARG A 69 13.00 5.43 -15.19
CA ARG A 69 14.16 4.52 -15.12
C ARG A 69 13.81 3.29 -14.29
N ILE A 70 14.28 2.13 -14.76
CA ILE A 70 14.11 0.84 -14.07
C ILE A 70 15.47 0.19 -13.87
N GLU A 71 15.81 -0.12 -12.62
CA GLU A 71 17.00 -0.88 -12.27
C GLU A 71 16.61 -2.28 -11.80
N LYS A 72 17.39 -3.29 -12.20
CA LYS A 72 17.17 -4.70 -11.86
C LYS A 72 18.41 -5.24 -11.18
N ARG A 73 18.27 -5.77 -9.96
CA ARG A 73 19.32 -6.46 -9.21
C ARG A 73 18.95 -7.91 -8.94
#